data_AF-A0A7J3EMM0-F1
#
_entry.id   AF-A0A7J3EMM0-F1
#
_cell.length_a   1.000
_cell.length_b   1.000
_cell.length_c   1.000
_cell.angle_alpha   90.00
_cell.angle_beta   90.00
_cell.angle_gamma   90.00
#
_symmetry.space_group_name_H-M   'P 1'
#
loop_
_entity.id
_entity.type
_entity.pdbx_description
1 polymer ?
#
loop_
_entity_poly.entity_id
_entity_poly.type
_entity_poly.pdbx_seq_one_letter_code
_entity_poly.pdbx_strand_id
1 'polypeptide(L)'
;ALGADGELSQDLVLKKVSELMGMGGYVGVVGFWTHHADLYEGLIDRVKTEASRAPYLALKGYVGSKAIRGGSRTVEINALTPLTFLLKSEVVMKMNKLAQMISHTNSLAEAWSTSKKLRIPTELDLEVMASKIYGVGPETSPEWGLLRSLVRKSSNA
;
A
#
# COMPACT_ATOMS: atom_id res chain seq x y z
N ALA A 1 -0.51 -1.99 -10.19
CA ALA A 1 0.55 -1.06 -10.62
C ALA A 1 1.66 -1.05 -9.59
N LEU A 2 2.89 -1.29 -10.05
CA LEU A 2 4.06 -1.49 -9.20
C LEU A 2 4.43 -0.20 -8.43
N GLY A 3 4.38 -0.23 -7.09
CA GLY A 3 4.82 0.88 -6.23
C GLY A 3 4.03 2.19 -6.37
N ALA A 4 2.83 2.15 -6.96
CA ALA A 4 2.10 3.34 -7.38
C ALA A 4 1.49 4.17 -6.23
N ASP A 5 1.39 3.62 -5.02
CA ASP A 5 0.85 4.31 -3.83
C ASP A 5 1.93 4.90 -2.91
N GLY A 6 3.21 4.68 -3.25
CA GLY A 6 4.37 5.17 -2.52
C GLY A 6 4.65 4.47 -1.19
N GLU A 7 3.98 3.35 -0.89
CA GLU A 7 4.21 2.62 0.37
C GLU A 7 5.41 1.69 0.30
N LEU A 8 5.65 1.07 -0.86
CA LEU A 8 6.81 0.22 -1.14
C LEU A 8 7.54 0.73 -2.39
N SER A 9 8.87 0.68 -2.37
CA SER A 9 9.68 0.94 -3.57
C SER A 9 9.45 -0.15 -4.61
N GLN A 10 9.63 0.19 -5.90
CA GLN A 10 9.52 -0.79 -6.98
C GLN A 10 10.50 -1.97 -6.77
N ASP A 11 11.74 -1.68 -6.36
CA ASP A 11 12.75 -2.70 -6.04
C ASP A 11 12.30 -3.68 -4.96
N LEU A 12 11.69 -3.18 -3.88
CA LEU A 12 11.20 -4.04 -2.80
C LEU A 12 10.07 -4.93 -3.29
N VAL A 13 9.16 -4.39 -4.11
CA VAL A 13 8.07 -5.20 -4.69
C VAL A 13 8.64 -6.25 -5.65
N LEU A 14 9.58 -5.89 -6.54
CA LEU A 14 10.22 -6.84 -7.45
C LEU A 14 10.96 -7.94 -6.71
N LYS A 15 11.68 -7.60 -5.62
CA LYS A 15 12.30 -8.58 -4.73
C LYS A 15 11.27 -9.56 -4.17
N LYS A 16 10.13 -9.06 -3.68
CA LYS A 16 9.06 -9.91 -3.14
C LYS A 16 8.40 -10.78 -4.20
N VAL A 17 8.20 -10.25 -5.40
CA VAL A 17 7.72 -11.03 -6.55
C VAL A 17 8.71 -12.14 -6.89
N SER A 18 10.02 -11.86 -6.91
CA SER A 18 11.05 -12.87 -7.17
C SER A 18 11.08 -13.97 -6.11
N GLU A 19 10.91 -13.63 -4.82
CA GLU A 19 10.76 -14.60 -3.73
C GLU A 19 9.55 -15.53 -3.98
N LEU A 20 8.40 -14.95 -4.35
CA LEU A 20 7.19 -15.72 -4.67
C LEU A 20 7.31 -16.57 -5.94
N MET A 21 8.04 -16.08 -6.95
CA MET A 21 8.37 -16.87 -8.15
C MET A 21 9.14 -18.12 -7.78
N GLY A 22 10.17 -18.01 -6.93
CA GLY A 22 10.95 -19.15 -6.43
C GLY A 22 10.11 -20.17 -5.65
N MET A 23 9.01 -19.74 -5.05
CA MET A 23 8.05 -20.60 -4.35
C MET A 23 6.94 -21.17 -5.24
N GLY A 24 6.98 -20.94 -6.56
CA GLY A 24 5.93 -21.38 -7.50
C GLY A 24 4.61 -20.61 -7.38
N GLY A 25 4.65 -19.43 -6.76
CA GLY A 25 3.50 -18.54 -6.55
C GLY A 25 3.20 -17.60 -7.71
N TYR A 26 4.05 -17.56 -8.74
CA TYR A 26 3.86 -16.68 -9.89
C TYR A 26 2.86 -17.26 -10.89
N VAL A 27 1.94 -16.41 -11.36
CA VAL A 27 0.97 -16.75 -12.41
C VAL A 27 1.32 -16.04 -13.72
N GLY A 28 1.65 -14.75 -13.65
CA GLY A 28 1.90 -13.95 -14.83
C GLY A 28 2.00 -12.46 -14.52
N VAL A 29 2.08 -11.65 -15.58
CA VAL A 29 2.05 -10.20 -15.50
C VAL A 29 1.09 -9.66 -16.55
N VAL A 30 0.31 -8.65 -16.18
CA VAL A 30 -0.59 -7.93 -17.09
C VAL A 30 -0.15 -6.47 -17.13
N GLY A 31 0.07 -5.96 -18.33
CA GLY A 31 0.31 -4.54 -18.57
C GLY A 31 -0.99 -3.79 -18.83
N PHE A 32 -1.03 -2.50 -18.50
CA PHE A 32 -2.07 -1.64 -19.04
C PHE A 32 -1.80 -1.34 -20.52
N TRP A 33 -2.83 -1.38 -21.34
CA TRP A 33 -2.75 -1.01 -22.75
C TRP A 33 -2.96 0.49 -22.93
N THR A 34 -2.44 1.04 -24.01
CA THR A 34 -2.53 2.47 -24.34
C THR A 34 -3.97 2.96 -24.47
N HIS A 35 -4.88 2.17 -25.03
CA HIS A 35 -6.30 2.54 -25.14
C HIS A 35 -7.01 2.67 -23.77
N HIS A 36 -6.46 2.07 -22.70
CA HIS A 36 -6.97 2.33 -21.35
C HIS A 36 -6.65 3.76 -20.91
N ALA A 37 -5.55 4.37 -21.38
CA ALA A 37 -5.21 5.75 -21.05
C ALA A 37 -6.28 6.74 -21.50
N ASP A 38 -6.99 6.45 -22.60
CA ASP A 38 -8.10 7.28 -23.09
C ASP A 38 -9.28 7.29 -22.10
N LEU A 39 -9.55 6.15 -21.46
CA LEU A 39 -10.52 6.07 -20.35
C LEU A 39 -10.06 6.87 -19.13
N TYR A 40 -8.75 6.89 -18.85
CA TYR A 40 -8.19 7.71 -17.77
C TYR A 40 -8.42 9.19 -18.03
N GLU A 41 -8.22 9.71 -19.25
CA GLU A 41 -8.36 11.15 -19.53
C GLU A 41 -9.75 11.71 -19.15
N GLY A 42 -10.82 10.94 -19.34
CA GLY A 42 -12.18 11.35 -18.94
C GLY A 42 -12.47 11.28 -17.43
N LEU A 43 -11.65 10.53 -16.67
CA LEU A 43 -11.88 10.25 -15.25
C LEU A 43 -10.87 10.92 -14.33
N ILE A 44 -9.66 11.19 -14.81
CA ILE A 44 -8.52 11.52 -13.96
C ILE A 44 -8.68 12.84 -13.19
N ASP A 45 -9.45 13.77 -13.74
CA ASP A 45 -9.76 15.05 -13.09
C ASP A 45 -10.97 14.96 -12.15
N ARG A 46 -11.76 13.88 -12.24
CA ARG A 46 -12.90 13.60 -11.36
C ARG A 46 -12.52 12.75 -10.16
N VAL A 47 -11.36 12.10 -10.21
CA VAL A 47 -10.90 11.16 -9.20
C VAL A 47 -9.81 11.81 -8.33
N LYS A 48 -10.02 11.80 -7.01
CA LYS A 48 -9.10 12.43 -6.04
C LYS A 48 -7.81 11.63 -5.77
N THR A 49 -7.69 10.39 -6.25
CA THR A 49 -6.52 9.54 -5.93
C THR A 49 -5.31 9.87 -6.78
N GLU A 50 -4.25 10.31 -6.10
CA GLU A 50 -2.94 10.60 -6.68
C GLU A 50 -2.24 9.33 -7.17
N ALA A 51 -2.45 8.18 -6.51
CA ALA A 51 -1.79 6.91 -6.84
C ALA A 51 -2.24 6.36 -8.20
N SER A 52 -3.52 6.51 -8.53
CA SER A 52 -4.06 6.03 -9.82
C SER A 52 -3.56 6.83 -11.03
N ARG A 53 -2.92 7.99 -10.81
CA ARG A 53 -2.28 8.78 -11.88
C ARG A 53 -0.96 8.17 -12.35
N ALA A 54 -0.25 7.41 -11.53
CA ALA A 54 1.08 6.91 -11.88
C ALA A 54 1.08 5.99 -13.14
N PRO A 55 0.17 5.01 -13.27
CA PRO A 55 0.09 4.18 -14.49
C PRO A 55 -0.27 5.00 -15.73
N TYR A 56 -1.20 5.94 -15.61
CA TYR A 56 -1.57 6.85 -16.69
C TYR A 56 -0.37 7.66 -17.18
N LEU A 57 0.40 8.26 -16.27
CA LEU A 57 1.59 9.04 -16.61
C LEU A 57 2.63 8.16 -17.34
N ALA A 58 2.86 6.93 -16.87
CA ALA A 58 3.76 6.00 -17.55
C ALA A 58 3.29 5.66 -18.98
N LEU A 59 1.98 5.46 -19.19
CA LEU A 59 1.40 5.22 -20.52
C LEU A 59 1.55 6.42 -21.46
N LYS A 60 1.61 7.65 -20.92
CA LYS A 60 1.92 8.87 -21.68
C LYS A 60 3.43 9.11 -21.85
N GLY A 61 4.27 8.14 -21.46
CA GLY A 61 5.73 8.19 -21.64
C GLY A 61 6.49 8.95 -20.55
N TYR A 62 5.85 9.34 -19.44
CA TYR A 62 6.55 9.98 -18.33
C TYR A 62 7.48 9.00 -17.62
N VAL A 63 8.72 9.44 -17.37
CA VAL A 63 9.70 8.73 -16.56
C VAL A 63 10.28 9.69 -15.53
N GLY A 64 10.26 9.30 -14.26
CA GLY A 64 10.78 10.10 -13.16
C GLY A 64 10.05 9.88 -11.85
N SER A 65 10.39 10.68 -10.85
CA SER A 65 9.77 10.63 -9.52
C SER A 65 8.68 11.69 -9.36
N LYS A 66 7.56 11.33 -8.73
CA LYS A 66 6.48 12.28 -8.42
C LYS A 66 6.11 12.24 -6.95
N ALA A 67 5.98 13.41 -6.33
CA ALA A 67 5.46 13.53 -4.99
C ALA A 67 3.95 13.23 -4.99
N ILE A 68 3.48 12.45 -4.01
CA ILE A 68 2.07 12.13 -3.82
C ILE A 68 1.66 12.30 -2.34
N ARG A 69 0.35 12.23 -2.07
CA ARG A 69 -0.27 12.41 -0.75
C ARG A 69 0.17 13.72 -0.12
N GLY A 70 -0.02 14.81 -0.86
CA GLY A 70 0.40 16.16 -0.44
C GLY A 70 1.91 16.31 -0.17
N GLY A 71 2.75 15.45 -0.78
CA GLY A 71 4.21 15.50 -0.63
C GLY A 71 4.80 14.57 0.44
N SER A 72 3.95 13.83 1.17
CA SER A 72 4.42 12.91 2.23
C SER A 72 5.05 11.62 1.70
N ARG A 73 4.90 11.33 0.40
CA ARG A 73 5.43 10.16 -0.29
C ARG A 73 5.92 10.52 -1.69
N THR A 74 6.78 9.67 -2.23
CA THR A 74 7.28 9.78 -3.60
C THR A 74 7.11 8.45 -4.29
N VAL A 75 6.66 8.49 -5.55
CA VAL A 75 6.53 7.32 -6.41
C VAL A 75 7.48 7.45 -7.59
N GLU A 76 8.12 6.35 -7.94
CA GLU A 76 8.86 6.23 -9.20
C GLU A 76 7.92 5.79 -10.30
N ILE A 77 7.99 6.50 -11.43
CA ILE A 77 7.19 6.25 -12.62
C ILE A 77 8.14 5.90 -13.75
N ASN A 78 7.92 4.73 -14.36
CA ASN A 78 8.71 4.18 -15.47
C ASN A 78 7.87 3.13 -16.23
N ALA A 79 8.51 2.41 -17.17
CA ALA A 79 7.85 1.38 -17.97
C ALA A 79 7.31 0.17 -17.16
N LEU A 80 7.74 -0.02 -15.90
CA LEU A 80 7.24 -1.08 -15.02
C LEU A 80 6.00 -0.66 -14.22
N THR A 81 5.78 0.65 -14.03
CA THR A 81 4.62 1.18 -13.31
C THR A 81 3.27 0.67 -13.81
N PRO A 82 2.99 0.58 -15.13
CA PRO A 82 1.75 0.03 -15.64
C PRO A 82 1.74 -1.51 -15.65
N LEU A 83 2.59 -2.20 -14.90
CA LEU A 83 2.54 -3.65 -14.76
C LEU A 83 1.80 -4.04 -13.47
N THR A 84 1.04 -5.13 -13.56
CA THR A 84 0.38 -5.80 -12.45
C THR A 84 0.79 -7.27 -12.44
N PHE A 85 1.46 -7.69 -11.37
CA PHE A 85 1.85 -9.08 -11.17
C PHE A 85 0.68 -9.89 -10.63
N LEU A 86 0.42 -11.05 -11.23
CA LEU A 86 -0.56 -12.01 -10.81
C LEU A 86 0.14 -13.13 -10.02
N LEU A 87 -0.35 -13.36 -8.80
CA LEU A 87 0.28 -14.24 -7.82
C LEU A 87 -0.78 -15.16 -7.18
N LYS A 88 -0.39 -16.40 -6.88
CA LYS A 88 -1.24 -17.36 -6.16
C LYS A 88 -1.35 -16.94 -4.69
N SER A 89 -2.56 -16.60 -4.25
CA SER A 89 -2.85 -16.14 -2.89
C SER A 89 -2.39 -17.13 -1.81
N GLU A 90 -2.53 -18.43 -2.07
CA GLU A 90 -2.06 -19.50 -1.18
C GLU A 90 -0.55 -19.46 -0.91
N VAL A 91 0.26 -19.02 -1.88
CA VAL A 91 1.71 -18.89 -1.72
C VAL A 91 2.06 -17.56 -1.06
N VAL A 92 1.36 -16.48 -1.43
CA VAL A 92 1.49 -15.17 -0.77
C VAL A 92 1.21 -15.28 0.74
N MET A 93 0.16 -16.03 1.11
CA MET A 93 -0.19 -16.29 2.50
C MET A 93 0.98 -16.91 3.27
N LYS A 94 1.68 -17.90 2.69
CA LYS A 94 2.84 -18.57 3.33
C LYS A 94 4.02 -17.63 3.64
N MET A 95 4.16 -16.52 2.91
CA MET A 95 5.18 -15.51 3.20
C MET A 95 4.73 -14.44 4.18
N ASN A 96 3.42 -14.19 4.29
CA ASN A 96 2.87 -13.13 5.12
C ASN A 96 2.52 -13.66 6.52
N LYS A 97 3.47 -13.51 7.45
CA LYS A 97 3.30 -13.95 8.85
C LYS A 97 2.10 -13.29 9.54
N LEU A 98 1.84 -12.00 9.29
CA LEU A 98 0.67 -11.35 9.87
C LEU A 98 -0.61 -12.00 9.37
N ALA A 99 -0.74 -12.17 8.05
CA ALA A 99 -1.91 -12.77 7.42
C ALA A 99 -2.19 -14.18 7.95
N GLN A 100 -1.16 -15.01 8.10
CA GLN A 100 -1.28 -16.36 8.69
C GLN A 100 -1.78 -16.34 10.13
N MET A 101 -1.30 -15.39 10.94
CA MET A 101 -1.68 -15.34 12.34
C MET A 101 -3.10 -14.79 12.52
N ILE A 102 -3.50 -13.79 11.73
CA ILE A 102 -4.84 -13.20 11.82
C ILE A 102 -5.93 -14.08 11.19
N SER A 103 -5.59 -14.97 10.24
CA SER A 103 -6.57 -15.87 9.62
C SER A 103 -7.22 -16.86 10.60
N HIS A 104 -6.68 -16.97 11.81
CA HIS A 104 -7.20 -17.81 12.89
C HIS A 104 -7.91 -17.02 14.00
N THR A 105 -8.12 -15.71 13.81
CA THR A 105 -8.78 -14.85 14.81
C THR A 105 -10.26 -14.70 14.54
N ASN A 106 -11.06 -14.56 15.59
CA ASN A 106 -12.53 -14.50 15.52
C ASN A 106 -13.08 -13.08 15.76
N SER A 107 -12.21 -12.11 15.99
CA SER A 107 -12.60 -10.72 16.22
C SER A 107 -11.50 -9.74 15.80
N LEU A 108 -11.90 -8.49 15.53
CA LEU A 108 -10.96 -7.40 15.28
C LEU A 108 -10.00 -7.19 16.46
N ALA A 109 -10.47 -7.37 17.70
CA ALA A 109 -9.65 -7.23 18.91
C ALA A 109 -8.55 -8.30 18.98
N GLU A 110 -8.86 -9.55 18.62
CA GLU A 110 -7.87 -10.63 18.53
C GLU A 110 -6.85 -10.40 17.41
N ALA A 111 -7.31 -9.97 16.23
CA ALA A 111 -6.45 -9.61 15.11
C ALA A 111 -5.48 -8.47 15.49
N TRP A 112 -5.98 -7.46 16.19
CA TRP A 112 -5.19 -6.33 16.66
C TRP A 112 -4.19 -6.72 17.76
N SER A 113 -4.59 -7.59 18.70
CA SER A 113 -3.64 -8.16 19.67
C SER A 113 -2.53 -8.93 18.98
N THR A 114 -2.86 -9.65 17.91
CA THR A 114 -1.93 -10.43 17.10
C THR A 114 -0.92 -9.54 16.36
N SER A 115 -1.38 -8.45 15.73
CA SER A 115 -0.47 -7.49 15.08
C SER A 115 0.52 -6.87 16.08
N LYS A 116 0.06 -6.51 17.29
CA LYS A 116 0.91 -6.01 18.37
C LYS A 116 1.96 -7.01 18.83
N LYS A 117 1.59 -8.29 19.01
CA LYS A 117 2.54 -9.36 19.36
C LYS A 117 3.64 -9.52 18.30
N LEU A 118 3.31 -9.28 17.04
CA LEU A 118 4.26 -9.30 15.92
C LEU A 118 5.02 -7.98 15.73
N ARG A 119 4.74 -6.95 16.55
CA ARG A 119 5.27 -5.59 16.42
C ARG A 119 5.01 -4.97 15.04
N ILE A 120 3.86 -5.31 14.45
CA ILE A 120 3.43 -4.76 13.17
C ILE A 120 2.38 -3.69 13.47
N PRO A 121 2.70 -2.40 13.31
CA PRO A 121 1.73 -1.33 13.49
C PRO A 121 0.67 -1.39 12.39
N THR A 122 -0.55 -1.03 12.76
CA THR A 122 -1.71 -0.99 11.87
C THR A 122 -2.39 0.37 11.91
N GLU A 123 -3.25 0.63 10.93
CA GLU A 123 -4.11 1.82 10.88
C GLU A 123 -5.01 1.91 12.12
N LEU A 124 -5.43 0.76 12.68
CA LEU A 124 -6.19 0.73 13.92
C LEU A 124 -5.39 1.26 15.12
N ASP A 125 -4.06 1.07 15.15
CA ASP A 125 -3.22 1.70 16.19
C ASP A 125 -3.24 3.22 16.07
N LEU A 126 -3.23 3.75 14.85
CA LEU A 126 -3.33 5.19 14.58
C LEU A 126 -4.70 5.73 15.00
N GLU A 127 -5.79 5.04 14.63
CA GLU A 127 -7.15 5.45 14.95
C GLU A 127 -7.41 5.44 16.47
N VAL A 128 -6.97 4.41 17.19
CA VAL A 128 -7.10 4.34 18.65
C VAL A 128 -6.23 5.39 19.34
N MET A 129 -5.05 5.69 18.80
CA MET A 129 -4.23 6.77 19.35
C MET A 129 -4.85 8.14 19.08
N ALA A 130 -5.38 8.35 17.88
CA ALA A 130 -6.12 9.55 17.51
C ALA A 130 -7.33 9.74 18.44
N SER A 131 -8.09 8.68 18.70
CA SER A 131 -9.28 8.73 19.56
C SER A 131 -8.94 9.12 21.00
N LYS A 132 -7.78 8.70 21.50
CA LYS A 132 -7.31 9.03 22.86
C LYS A 132 -6.83 10.47 22.99
N ILE A 133 -6.21 11.02 21.94
CA ILE A 133 -5.58 12.35 21.98
C ILE A 133 -6.57 13.44 21.53
N TYR A 134 -7.32 13.19 20.46
CA TYR A 134 -8.16 14.17 19.78
C TYR A 134 -9.66 13.88 19.92
N GLY A 135 -10.05 12.72 20.47
CA GLY A 135 -11.45 12.29 20.54
C GLY A 135 -11.94 11.62 19.25
N VAL A 136 -13.26 11.43 19.16
CA VAL A 136 -13.91 10.77 18.02
C VAL A 136 -14.95 11.70 17.39
N GLY A 137 -15.20 11.54 16.09
CA GLY A 137 -16.23 12.27 15.36
C GLY A 137 -15.71 13.06 14.16
N PRO A 138 -16.62 13.69 13.39
CA PRO A 138 -16.27 14.41 12.16
C PRO A 138 -15.47 15.69 12.41
N GLU A 139 -15.59 16.29 13.60
CA GLU A 139 -14.87 17.52 13.98
C GLU A 139 -13.44 17.24 14.44
N THR A 140 -13.08 15.96 14.64
CA THR A 140 -11.75 15.57 15.04
C THR A 140 -10.78 15.82 13.88
N SER A 141 -9.72 16.58 14.13
CA SER A 141 -8.65 16.86 13.16
C SER A 141 -7.30 16.35 13.69
N PRO A 142 -6.99 15.05 13.57
CA PRO A 142 -5.76 14.48 14.09
C PRO A 142 -4.54 14.93 13.29
N GLU A 143 -3.45 15.25 13.98
CA GLU A 143 -2.15 15.44 13.34
C GLU A 143 -1.51 14.09 13.00
N TRP A 144 -1.87 13.55 11.84
CA TRP A 144 -1.45 12.21 11.41
C TRP A 144 0.08 12.01 11.35
N GLY A 145 0.85 13.06 11.07
CA GLY A 145 2.32 12.99 11.07
C GLY A 145 2.90 12.68 12.46
N LEU A 146 2.37 13.35 13.49
CA LEU A 146 2.75 13.12 14.88
C LEU A 146 2.32 11.73 15.34
N LEU A 147 1.08 11.35 15.07
CA LEU A 147 0.54 10.04 15.44
C LEU A 147 1.35 8.88 14.84
N ARG A 148 1.72 8.97 13.55
CA ARG A 148 2.58 7.97 12.90
C ARG A 148 3.94 7.86 13.56
N SER A 149 4.53 8.98 14.00
CA SER A 149 5.80 8.99 14.75
C SER A 149 5.66 8.26 16.09
N LEU A 150 4.57 8.52 16.82
CA LEU A 150 4.29 7.91 18.13
C LEU A 150 4.03 6.40 18.03
N VAL A 151 3.16 5.97 17.12
CA VAL A 151 2.86 4.54 16.88
C VAL A 151 4.12 3.77 16.46
N ARG A 152 4.98 4.38 15.62
CA ARG A 152 6.24 3.75 15.22
C ARG A 152 7.20 3.59 16.40
N LYS A 153 7.27 4.57 17.31
CA LYS A 153 8.09 4.48 18.53
C LYS A 153 7.58 3.37 19.46
N SER A 154 6.27 3.25 19.67
CA SER A 154 5.70 2.23 20.57
C SER A 154 5.84 0.80 20.03
N SER A 155 5.97 0.63 18.72
CA SER A 155 6.14 -0.69 18.09
C SER A 155 7.59 -1.19 18.10
N ASN A 156 8.56 -0.28 18.29
CA ASN A 156 9.99 -0.57 18.32
C ASN A 156 10.58 -0.71 19.73
N ALA A 157 9.78 -0.48 20.78
CA ALA A 157 10.12 -0.73 22.19
C ALA A 157 9.77 -2.17 22.58
#